data_AF-A0A5C7RI65-F1
#
_entry.id   AF-A0A5C7RI65-F1
#
_cell.length_a   1.000
_cell.length_b   1.000
_cell.length_c   1.000
_cell.angle_alpha   90.00
_cell.angle_beta   90.00
_cell.angle_gamma   90.00
#
_symmetry.space_group_name_H-M   'P 1'
#
loop_
_entity.id
_entity.type
_entity.pdbx_description
1 polymer ?
#
loop_
_entity_poly.entity_id
_entity_poly.type
_entity_poly.pdbx_seq_one_letter_code
_entity_poly.pdbx_strand_id
1 'polypeptide(L)'
;MQDTFAKEKWGAKNTLKSYEKADQSLADVMAGTVDVVLADGEFVRTAVAGSNGELEIVGPKEMIGGGIGIGMRPDDTKLHEKLNAALAEIKKDGTLETLTKKYFTEQK
;
A
#
# COMPACT_ATOMS: atom_id res chain seq x y z
N MET A 1 -1.34 -10.61 -0.14
CA MET A 1 -2.64 -10.09 -0.63
C MET A 1 -2.52 -9.57 -2.05
N GLN A 2 -1.66 -8.57 -2.33
CA GLN A 2 -1.47 -8.03 -3.70
C GLN A 2 -1.02 -9.09 -4.71
N ASP A 3 -0.05 -9.95 -4.33
CA ASP A 3 0.40 -11.06 -5.18
C ASP A 3 -0.74 -12.02 -5.55
N THR A 4 -1.49 -12.49 -4.54
CA THR A 4 -2.68 -13.34 -4.75
C THR A 4 -3.70 -12.67 -5.67
N PHE A 5 -4.01 -11.39 -5.41
CA PHE A 5 -4.94 -10.62 -6.22
C PHE A 5 -4.49 -10.52 -7.68
N ALA A 6 -3.21 -10.21 -7.93
CA ALA A 6 -2.67 -10.12 -9.29
C ALA A 6 -2.72 -11.47 -10.01
N LYS A 7 -2.37 -12.57 -9.31
CA LYS A 7 -2.45 -13.93 -9.85
C LYS A 7 -3.87 -14.30 -10.26
N GLU A 8 -4.84 -14.04 -9.40
CA GLU A 8 -6.25 -14.35 -9.68
C GLU A 8 -6.83 -13.48 -10.78
N LYS A 9 -6.57 -12.16 -10.77
CA LYS A 9 -7.20 -11.21 -11.69
C LYS A 9 -6.51 -11.15 -13.06
N TRP A 10 -5.18 -11.30 -13.09
CA TRP A 10 -4.36 -10.99 -14.26
C TRP A 10 -3.41 -12.12 -14.69
N GLY A 11 -3.19 -13.13 -13.86
CA GLY A 11 -2.23 -14.21 -14.14
C GLY A 11 -2.56 -15.05 -15.38
N ALA A 12 -3.81 -15.09 -15.82
CA ALA A 12 -4.21 -15.83 -17.03
C ALA A 12 -3.73 -15.19 -18.34
N LYS A 13 -3.43 -13.88 -18.35
CA LYS A 13 -3.07 -13.13 -19.56
C LYS A 13 -1.70 -12.45 -19.48
N ASN A 14 -1.02 -12.57 -18.35
CA ASN A 14 0.22 -11.85 -18.08
C ASN A 14 1.24 -12.76 -17.41
N THR A 15 2.52 -12.49 -17.64
CA THR A 15 3.61 -13.09 -16.87
C THR A 15 3.78 -12.31 -15.57
N LEU A 16 3.68 -13.00 -14.43
CA LEU A 16 3.80 -12.37 -13.12
C LEU A 16 5.15 -12.71 -12.48
N LYS A 17 5.81 -11.68 -11.98
CA LYS A 17 7.01 -11.79 -11.15
C LYS A 17 6.72 -11.23 -9.76
N SER A 18 6.82 -12.09 -8.75
CA SER A 18 6.65 -11.71 -7.35
C SER A 18 7.98 -11.21 -6.79
N TYR A 19 7.92 -10.17 -5.97
CA TYR A 19 9.08 -9.60 -5.29
C TYR A 19 8.88 -9.66 -3.79
N GLU A 20 9.94 -10.00 -3.05
CA GLU A 20 9.90 -9.95 -1.58
C GLU A 20 10.03 -8.51 -1.06
N LYS A 21 10.74 -7.66 -1.80
CA LYS A 21 10.98 -6.26 -1.43
C LYS A 21 10.52 -5.31 -2.52
N ALA A 22 9.94 -4.19 -2.08
CA ALA A 22 9.36 -3.20 -2.99
C ALA A 22 10.40 -2.41 -3.80
N ASP A 23 11.62 -2.25 -3.29
CA ASP A 23 12.72 -1.60 -4.02
C ASP A 23 13.18 -2.43 -5.23
N GLN A 24 13.11 -3.76 -5.15
CA GLN A 24 13.44 -4.65 -6.26
C GLN A 24 12.43 -4.52 -7.41
N SER A 25 11.13 -4.39 -7.10
CA SER A 25 10.12 -4.19 -8.16
C SER A 25 10.28 -2.83 -8.83
N LEU A 26 10.63 -1.79 -8.07
CA LEU A 26 10.90 -0.46 -8.62
C LEU A 26 12.14 -0.46 -9.53
N ALA A 27 13.21 -1.13 -9.13
CA ALA A 27 14.42 -1.26 -9.96
C ALA A 27 14.11 -1.97 -11.29
N ASP A 28 13.31 -3.04 -11.26
CA ASP A 28 12.98 -3.80 -12.46
C ASP A 28 12.07 -3.06 -13.42
N VAL A 29 11.12 -2.23 -12.94
CA VAL A 29 10.29 -1.42 -13.84
C VAL A 29 11.08 -0.26 -14.46
N MET A 30 11.97 0.38 -13.69
CA MET A 30 12.86 1.42 -14.24
C MET A 30 13.86 0.84 -15.26
N ALA A 31 14.30 -0.40 -15.07
CA ALA A 31 15.17 -1.11 -16.02
C ALA A 31 14.42 -1.67 -17.24
N GLY A 32 13.08 -1.61 -17.26
CA GLY A 32 12.26 -2.22 -18.32
C GLY A 32 12.22 -3.75 -18.29
N THR A 33 12.64 -4.38 -17.18
CA THR A 33 12.53 -5.84 -16.98
C THR A 33 11.07 -6.28 -16.82
N VAL A 34 10.24 -5.42 -16.25
CA VAL A 34 8.79 -5.58 -16.16
C VAL A 34 8.10 -4.33 -16.68
N ASP A 35 6.94 -4.51 -17.33
CA ASP A 35 6.21 -3.39 -17.92
C ASP A 35 5.45 -2.56 -16.86
N VAL A 36 4.95 -3.21 -15.81
CA VAL A 36 4.09 -2.60 -14.78
C VAL A 36 4.35 -3.24 -13.42
N VAL A 37 4.29 -2.42 -12.36
CA VAL A 37 4.33 -2.88 -10.96
C VAL A 37 2.99 -2.59 -10.28
N LEU A 38 2.41 -3.62 -9.66
CA LEU A 38 1.33 -3.47 -8.69
C LEU A 38 1.93 -3.39 -7.28
N ALA A 39 1.71 -2.27 -6.59
CA ALA A 39 2.17 -2.07 -5.22
C ALA A 39 1.19 -1.17 -4.43
N ASP A 40 1.53 -0.90 -3.17
CA ASP A 40 0.75 0.04 -2.34
C ASP A 40 0.67 1.43 -3.00
N GLY A 41 -0.49 2.08 -2.90
CA GLY A 41 -0.75 3.33 -3.61
C GLY A 41 0.13 4.49 -3.17
N GLU A 42 0.52 4.56 -1.90
CA GLU A 42 1.43 5.62 -1.42
C GLU A 42 2.88 5.36 -1.86
N PHE A 43 3.29 4.10 -1.79
CA PHE A 43 4.59 3.69 -2.33
C PHE A 43 4.72 4.07 -3.80
N VAL A 44 3.72 3.77 -4.63
CA VAL A 44 3.69 4.12 -6.06
C VAL A 44 3.72 5.63 -6.26
N ARG A 45 2.91 6.42 -5.53
CA ARG A 45 2.92 7.90 -5.64
C ARG A 45 4.29 8.49 -5.31
N THR A 46 4.93 8.00 -4.25
CA THR A 46 6.26 8.46 -3.84
C THR A 46 7.30 8.13 -4.91
N ALA A 47 7.26 6.90 -5.44
CA ALA A 47 8.16 6.47 -6.50
C ALA A 47 8.00 7.31 -7.77
N VAL A 48 6.77 7.54 -8.23
CA VAL A 48 6.48 8.37 -9.40
C VAL A 48 6.94 9.81 -9.20
N ALA A 49 6.63 10.43 -8.05
CA ALA A 49 7.07 11.80 -7.75
C ALA A 49 8.61 11.93 -7.72
N GLY A 50 9.31 10.89 -7.26
CA GLY A 50 10.77 10.81 -7.23
C GLY A 50 11.44 10.39 -8.53
N SER A 51 10.67 9.96 -9.55
CA SER A 51 11.20 9.38 -10.79
C SER A 51 11.67 10.40 -11.83
N ASN A 52 11.53 11.70 -11.56
CA ASN A 52 11.84 12.76 -12.54
C ASN A 52 11.10 12.58 -13.89
N GLY A 53 9.88 12.01 -13.85
CA GLY A 53 9.03 11.80 -15.04
C GLY A 53 9.27 10.48 -15.77
N GLU A 54 10.15 9.60 -15.27
CA GLU A 54 10.40 8.29 -15.87
C GLU A 54 9.30 7.26 -15.60
N LEU A 55 8.52 7.45 -14.53
CA LEU A 55 7.42 6.57 -14.16
C LEU A 55 6.09 7.33 -14.18
N GLU A 56 5.03 6.62 -14.52
CA GLU A 56 3.66 7.10 -14.45
C GLU A 56 2.74 6.07 -13.79
N ILE A 57 1.63 6.54 -13.23
CA ILE A 57 0.59 5.67 -12.67
C ILE A 57 -0.38 5.33 -13.81
N VAL A 58 -0.55 4.03 -14.07
CA VAL A 58 -1.43 3.51 -15.13
C VAL A 58 -2.54 2.62 -14.56
N GLY A 59 -3.63 2.49 -15.32
CA GLY A 59 -4.73 1.58 -15.01
C GLY A 59 -5.65 2.04 -13.86
N PRO A 60 -6.67 1.23 -13.54
CA PRO A 60 -7.61 1.54 -12.48
C PRO A 60 -6.97 1.36 -11.09
N LYS A 61 -7.44 2.16 -10.12
CA LYS A 61 -7.11 1.95 -8.71
C LYS A 61 -7.83 0.71 -8.19
N GLU A 62 -7.07 -0.26 -7.69
CA GLU A 62 -7.60 -1.47 -7.09
C GLU A 62 -7.60 -1.36 -5.56
N MET A 63 -8.76 -1.59 -4.94
CA MET A 63 -8.87 -1.65 -3.48
C MET A 63 -8.63 -3.09 -3.03
N ILE A 64 -7.42 -3.35 -2.52
CA ILE A 64 -6.99 -4.69 -2.10
C ILE A 64 -6.89 -4.70 -0.56
N GLY A 65 -7.74 -5.50 0.08
CA GLY A 65 -7.81 -5.63 1.54
C GLY A 65 -8.77 -4.65 2.22
N GLY A 66 -8.79 -4.67 3.56
CA GLY A 66 -9.71 -3.87 4.40
C GLY A 66 -9.09 -2.64 5.06
N GLY A 67 -7.88 -2.23 4.65
CA GLY A 67 -7.10 -1.17 5.27
C GLY A 67 -5.90 -1.67 6.08
N ILE A 68 -5.15 -0.72 6.65
CA ILE A 68 -3.95 -0.99 7.46
C ILE A 68 -4.35 -1.17 8.92
N GLY A 69 -3.81 -2.21 9.57
CA GLY A 69 -4.10 -2.55 10.97
C GLY A 69 -2.84 -2.91 11.76
N ILE A 70 -3.01 -3.02 13.08
CA ILE A 70 -1.94 -3.41 14.01
C ILE A 70 -2.00 -4.93 14.20
N GLY A 71 -0.93 -5.64 13.82
CA GLY A 71 -0.80 -7.07 14.06
C GLY A 71 -0.51 -7.38 15.52
N MET A 72 -1.21 -8.35 16.10
CA MET A 72 -1.10 -8.71 17.51
C MET A 72 -1.15 -10.22 17.71
N ARG A 73 -0.66 -10.69 18.88
CA ARG A 73 -0.91 -12.07 19.31
C ARG A 73 -2.42 -12.27 19.55
N PRO A 74 -3.00 -13.40 19.10
CA PRO A 74 -4.43 -13.65 19.25
C PRO A 74 -4.94 -13.58 20.70
N ASP A 75 -4.12 -14.03 21.66
CA ASP A 75 -4.53 -14.13 23.07
C ASP A 75 -4.38 -12.82 23.86
N ASP A 76 -3.77 -11.76 23.27
CA ASP A 76 -3.54 -10.47 23.93
C ASP A 76 -4.77 -9.54 23.88
N THR A 77 -5.92 -10.06 24.31
CA THR A 77 -7.23 -9.37 24.24
C THR A 77 -7.23 -8.04 24.98
N LYS A 78 -6.59 -7.97 26.16
CA LYS A 78 -6.49 -6.73 26.95
C LYS A 78 -5.74 -5.62 26.22
N LEU A 79 -4.68 -5.95 25.48
CA LEU A 79 -3.94 -4.96 24.71
C LEU A 79 -4.73 -4.56 23.46
N HIS A 80 -5.43 -5.51 22.85
CA HIS A 80 -6.28 -5.26 21.69
C HIS A 80 -7.40 -4.26 22.01
N GLU A 81 -8.08 -4.42 23.14
CA GLU A 81 -9.11 -3.49 23.61
C GLU A 81 -8.55 -2.09 23.85
N LYS A 82 -7.40 -1.98 24.54
CA LYS A 82 -6.76 -0.70 24.82
C LYS A 82 -6.34 0.04 23.55
N LEU A 83 -5.73 -0.65 22.59
CA LEU A 83 -5.32 -0.04 21.33
C LEU A 83 -6.52 0.43 20.51
N ASN A 84 -7.58 -0.38 20.44
CA ASN A 84 -8.80 0.01 19.73
C ASN A 84 -9.50 1.21 20.39
N ALA A 85 -9.56 1.26 21.72
CA ALA A 85 -10.10 2.41 22.45
C ALA A 85 -9.30 3.69 22.15
N ALA A 86 -7.97 3.63 22.25
CA ALA A 86 -7.11 4.77 21.93
C ALA A 86 -7.23 5.19 20.45
N LEU A 87 -7.29 4.24 19.53
CA LEU A 87 -7.53 4.52 18.09
C LEU A 87 -8.88 5.19 17.85
N ALA A 88 -9.93 4.80 18.59
CA ALA A 88 -11.24 5.42 18.49
C ALA A 88 -11.23 6.87 19.01
N GLU A 89 -10.52 7.13 20.12
CA GLU A 89 -10.36 8.46 20.69
C GLU A 89 -9.65 9.41 19.71
N ILE A 90 -8.49 9.02 19.17
CA ILE A 90 -7.73 9.87 18.24
C ILE A 90 -8.40 10.04 16.86
N LYS A 91 -9.33 9.14 16.51
CA LYS A 91 -10.18 9.30 15.34
C LYS A 91 -11.26 10.34 15.62
N LYS A 92 -11.89 10.26 16.80
CA LYS A 92 -12.98 11.16 17.19
C LYS A 92 -12.50 12.60 17.37
N ASP A 93 -11.29 12.80 17.89
CA ASP A 93 -10.75 14.13 18.15
C ASP A 93 -10.02 14.77 16.95
N GLY A 94 -9.90 14.05 15.82
CA GLY A 94 -9.25 14.54 14.60
C GLY A 94 -7.72 14.46 14.59
N THR A 95 -7.10 13.93 15.64
CA THR A 95 -5.64 13.73 15.70
C THR A 95 -5.16 12.82 14.57
N LEU A 96 -5.86 11.72 14.32
CA LEU A 96 -5.49 10.80 13.24
C LEU A 96 -5.56 11.49 11.88
N GLU A 97 -6.62 12.27 11.61
CA GLU A 97 -6.76 13.01 10.35
C GLU A 97 -5.62 14.02 10.17
N THR A 98 -5.28 14.74 11.22
CA THR A 98 -4.17 15.71 11.22
C THR A 98 -2.84 15.03 10.89
N LEU A 99 -2.57 13.88 11.51
CA LEU A 99 -1.37 13.08 11.23
C LEU A 99 -1.38 12.55 9.79
N THR A 100 -2.52 12.04 9.31
CA THR A 100 -2.64 11.56 7.94
C THR A 100 -2.32 12.67 6.94
N LYS A 101 -2.91 13.86 7.09
CA LYS A 101 -2.63 15.01 6.21
C LYS A 101 -1.18 15.46 6.25
N LYS A 102 -0.54 15.38 7.42
CA LYS A 102 0.87 15.79 7.59
C LYS A 102 1.84 14.88 6.87
N TYR A 103 1.60 13.56 6.90
CA TYR A 103 2.56 12.56 6.41
C TYR A 103 2.19 11.97 5.05
N PHE A 104 0.93 12.06 4.65
CA PHE A 104 0.42 11.57 3.38
C PHE A 104 -0.22 12.76 2.66
N THR A 105 0.48 13.29 1.66
CA THR A 105 0.04 14.45 0.87
C THR A 105 -1.36 14.20 0.30
N GLU A 106 -2.21 15.24 0.28
CA GLU A 106 -3.67 15.14 0.09
C GLU A 106 -4.10 14.05 -0.91
N GLN A 107 -4.85 13.07 -0.40
CA GLN A 107 -5.61 12.14 -1.22
C GLN A 107 -6.74 12.93 -1.91
N LYS A 108 -6.46 13.54 -3.06
CA LYS A 108 -7.49 14.02 -3.99
C LYS A 108 -7.81 12.95 -5.03
#